data_AF-A0A518BSG9-F1
#
_entry.id   AF-A0A518BSG9-F1
#
_cell.length_a   1.000
_cell.length_b   1.000
_cell.length_c   1.000
_cell.angle_alpha   90.00
_cell.angle_beta   90.00
_cell.angle_gamma   90.00
#
_symmetry.space_group_name_H-M   'P 1'
#
loop_
_entity.id
_entity.type
_entity.pdbx_description
1 polymer ?
#
loop_
_entity_poly.entity_id
_entity_poly.type
_entity_poly.pdbx_seq_one_letter_code
_entity_poly.pdbx_strand_id
1 'polypeptide(L)'
;MLLAASADAESSASPAASTDLGSGLTAPASANVEPTISPADLNHPDRLGRASLTSRILSTQNPVQNNSAALRLSLAALVLAGAAACSSTPADGAHTAHSEHGSSAPAAEVVAGIPIKPGFAIREGESGFPWVFFAGSDELHAFDAGDEPGENVTVFVGGVGVRSTEKSTIRAYAATREGYVARIAGDFTWIFPAGSADLAAFDRDGEPNEQATMYLGGKPFRSTHLETLRAYEQTATGFVVREGEDGFTWVFRAGSPELAAFDGGDVPAENSTLFINGKGYRSAELDDLRAYQAARN
;
A
#
# COMPACT_ATOMS: atom_id res chain seq x y z
N MET A 1 -21.41 61.18 -29.91
CA MET A 1 -21.28 62.50 -30.56
C MET A 1 -19.94 63.07 -30.09
N LEU A 2 -18.96 63.18 -31.01
CA LEU A 2 -17.61 63.80 -30.89
C LEU A 2 -16.64 63.20 -29.83
N LEU A 3 -15.33 63.02 -30.04
CA LEU A 3 -14.41 63.10 -31.18
C LEU A 3 -13.08 62.41 -30.74
N ALA A 4 -12.32 61.91 -31.71
CA ALA A 4 -11.08 61.12 -31.57
C ALA A 4 -9.77 61.93 -31.42
N ALA A 5 -8.68 61.25 -31.01
CA ALA A 5 -7.27 61.37 -31.46
C ALA A 5 -6.42 60.44 -30.55
N SER A 6 -5.68 59.39 -30.97
CA SER A 6 -4.69 59.11 -32.04
C SER A 6 -3.30 59.75 -31.85
N ALA A 7 -2.29 58.87 -31.71
CA ALA A 7 -0.86 58.94 -32.09
C ALA A 7 -0.17 57.74 -31.39
N ASP A 8 0.27 56.63 -32.01
CA ASP A 8 1.12 56.34 -33.17
C ASP A 8 2.59 56.82 -33.10
N ALA A 9 3.47 55.87 -33.45
CA ALA A 9 4.89 55.91 -33.87
C ALA A 9 5.82 55.06 -32.96
N GLU A 10 6.24 53.85 -33.38
CA GLU A 10 7.41 53.56 -34.26
C GLU A 10 8.75 53.82 -33.52
N SER A 11 9.84 53.05 -33.60
CA SER A 11 10.38 52.20 -34.66
C SER A 11 11.65 51.47 -34.17
N SER A 12 12.02 50.43 -34.93
CA SER A 12 13.40 50.07 -35.34
C SER A 12 14.27 49.09 -34.51
N ALA A 13 14.22 47.87 -35.03
CA ALA A 13 15.28 46.91 -35.40
C ALA A 13 16.79 47.20 -35.15
N SER A 14 17.50 46.06 -34.98
CA SER A 14 18.94 45.79 -34.83
C SER A 14 19.89 46.41 -35.87
N PRO A 15 21.22 46.34 -35.61
CA PRO A 15 22.02 45.29 -36.26
C PRO A 15 23.14 44.66 -35.40
N ALA A 16 23.71 43.58 -35.93
CA ALA A 16 24.76 42.73 -35.36
C ALA A 16 26.18 43.33 -35.43
N ALA A 17 27.10 42.87 -34.56
CA ALA A 17 28.51 42.60 -34.88
C ALA A 17 29.21 41.81 -33.75
N SER A 18 29.99 40.82 -34.17
CA SER A 18 30.89 39.95 -33.40
C SER A 18 31.99 40.70 -32.63
N THR A 19 32.46 40.13 -31.50
CA THR A 19 33.89 39.82 -31.29
C THR A 19 34.04 38.69 -30.27
N ASP A 20 35.03 37.86 -30.57
CA ASP A 20 35.51 36.63 -29.94
C ASP A 20 36.40 36.86 -28.70
N LEU A 21 36.73 35.76 -28.01
CA LEU A 21 37.84 35.46 -27.09
C LEU A 21 37.49 35.30 -25.60
N GLY A 22 37.60 34.05 -25.10
CA GLY A 22 37.66 33.77 -23.67
C GLY A 22 37.55 32.30 -23.26
N SER A 23 38.59 31.52 -23.55
CA SER A 23 38.81 30.12 -23.18
C SER A 23 38.55 29.76 -21.71
N GLY A 24 38.07 28.54 -21.43
CA GLY A 24 38.16 27.96 -20.08
C GLY A 24 37.40 26.65 -19.83
N LEU A 25 38.13 25.53 -19.92
CA LEU A 25 37.91 24.22 -19.27
C LEU A 25 36.61 23.42 -19.55
N THR A 26 36.69 22.50 -20.50
CA THR A 26 35.90 21.26 -20.54
C THR A 26 36.64 20.11 -19.86
N ALA A 27 36.01 19.46 -18.88
CA ALA A 27 36.43 18.17 -18.33
C ALA A 27 36.12 17.02 -19.31
N PRO A 28 36.92 15.95 -19.37
CA PRO A 28 36.72 14.87 -20.33
C PRO A 28 35.60 13.90 -19.93
N ALA A 29 34.83 13.51 -20.94
CA ALA A 29 33.86 12.42 -20.92
C ALA A 29 34.56 11.07 -20.65
N SER A 30 34.07 10.32 -19.67
CA SER A 30 34.40 8.91 -19.50
C SER A 30 33.57 8.08 -20.48
N ALA A 31 34.25 7.48 -21.47
CA ALA A 31 33.67 6.49 -22.36
C ALA A 31 33.37 5.20 -21.59
N ASN A 32 32.10 4.78 -21.65
CA ASN A 32 31.62 3.50 -21.17
C ASN A 32 32.04 2.42 -22.18
N VAL A 33 32.91 1.49 -21.79
CA VAL A 33 33.30 0.34 -22.61
C VAL A 33 32.43 -0.85 -22.20
N GLU A 34 31.45 -1.20 -23.04
CA GLU A 34 30.76 -2.49 -22.96
C GLU A 34 31.72 -3.61 -23.44
N PRO A 35 31.87 -4.73 -22.71
CA PRO A 35 32.53 -5.90 -23.24
C PRO A 35 31.55 -6.71 -24.09
N THR A 36 31.75 -6.69 -25.41
CA THR A 36 31.18 -7.64 -26.37
C THR A 36 31.66 -9.05 -26.06
N ILE A 37 30.77 -9.93 -25.61
CA ILE A 37 31.05 -11.38 -25.52
C ILE A 37 30.65 -12.02 -26.87
N SER A 38 31.64 -12.58 -27.57
CA SER A 38 31.44 -13.35 -28.79
C SER A 38 30.72 -14.69 -28.53
N PRO A 39 29.79 -15.12 -29.40
CA PRO A 39 29.01 -16.34 -29.23
C PRO A 39 29.75 -17.60 -29.71
N ALA A 40 30.91 -17.91 -29.13
CA ALA A 40 31.71 -19.09 -29.50
C ALA A 40 32.19 -19.98 -28.34
N ASP A 41 31.86 -19.68 -27.07
CA ASP A 41 32.34 -20.45 -25.90
C ASP A 41 31.28 -21.31 -25.19
N LEU A 42 30.20 -21.68 -25.89
CA LEU A 42 29.21 -22.64 -25.40
C LEU A 42 29.48 -24.02 -26.00
N ASN A 43 30.51 -24.74 -25.53
CA ASN A 43 30.59 -26.21 -25.61
C ASN A 43 31.85 -26.79 -24.93
N HIS A 44 31.90 -26.86 -23.60
CA HIS A 44 32.52 -28.02 -22.93
C HIS A 44 32.13 -28.16 -21.44
N PRO A 45 31.69 -29.35 -20.99
CA PRO A 45 31.29 -29.60 -19.60
C PRO A 45 32.46 -30.23 -18.83
N ASP A 46 33.42 -29.44 -18.36
CA ASP A 46 34.29 -29.86 -17.26
C ASP A 46 35.19 -28.68 -16.86
N ARG A 47 34.82 -27.93 -15.81
CA ARG A 47 35.70 -27.14 -14.91
C ARG A 47 34.85 -26.36 -13.90
N LEU A 48 34.41 -27.01 -12.82
CA LEU A 48 33.98 -26.31 -11.60
C LEU A 48 34.70 -26.89 -10.39
N GLY A 49 35.96 -26.49 -10.24
CA GLY A 49 36.72 -26.61 -9.01
C GLY A 49 36.93 -25.22 -8.40
N ARG A 50 36.25 -24.99 -7.27
CA ARG A 50 36.62 -24.06 -6.17
C ARG A 50 37.21 -22.69 -6.55
N ALA A 51 36.41 -21.64 -6.38
CA ALA A 51 36.90 -20.32 -6.00
C ALA A 51 35.95 -19.68 -4.99
N SER A 52 36.39 -19.60 -3.72
CA SER A 52 35.80 -18.75 -2.69
C SER A 52 35.99 -17.29 -3.08
N LEU A 53 34.89 -16.55 -3.22
CA LEU A 53 34.91 -15.09 -3.30
C LEU A 53 34.59 -14.52 -1.92
N THR A 54 35.65 -14.18 -1.19
CA THR A 54 35.64 -13.26 -0.06
C THR A 54 35.26 -11.86 -0.55
N SER A 55 34.07 -11.38 -0.17
CA SER A 55 33.68 -9.98 -0.38
C SER A 55 34.50 -9.07 0.53
N ARG A 56 35.32 -8.20 -0.08
CA ARG A 56 35.96 -7.06 0.60
C ARG A 56 34.92 -6.00 0.90
N ILE A 57 34.63 -5.79 2.19
CA ILE A 57 34.01 -4.56 2.68
C ILE A 57 35.15 -3.54 2.86
N LEU A 58 35.13 -2.48 2.07
CA LEU A 58 36.01 -1.32 2.28
C LEU A 58 35.39 -0.47 3.40
N SER A 59 35.96 -0.61 4.58
CA SER A 59 35.70 0.22 5.76
C SER A 59 36.55 1.48 5.66
N THR A 60 35.93 2.65 5.57
CA THR A 60 36.57 3.93 5.86
C THR A 60 35.95 4.52 7.13
N GLN A 61 36.66 4.33 8.24
CA GLN A 61 36.40 4.98 9.51
C GLN A 61 36.73 6.48 9.41
N ASN A 62 35.87 7.34 9.93
CA ASN A 62 36.26 8.63 10.48
C ASN A 62 35.34 8.98 11.66
N PRO A 63 35.84 9.13 12.90
CA PRO A 63 35.01 9.45 14.06
C PRO A 63 34.99 10.97 14.32
N VAL A 64 33.81 11.56 14.39
CA VAL A 64 33.60 12.81 15.12
C VAL A 64 32.54 12.54 16.18
N GLN A 65 33.03 12.43 17.42
CA GLN A 65 32.20 12.48 18.61
C GLN A 65 31.53 13.85 18.68
N ASN A 66 30.21 13.87 18.89
CA ASN A 66 29.57 15.02 19.52
C ASN A 66 28.53 14.55 20.52
N ASN A 67 28.73 15.05 21.73
CA ASN A 67 27.99 14.82 22.95
C ASN A 67 26.55 15.33 22.80
N SER A 68 25.58 14.56 23.27
CA SER A 68 24.32 15.10 23.81
C SER A 68 23.80 14.17 24.89
N ALA A 69 23.59 14.76 26.05
CA ALA A 69 23.29 14.13 27.31
C ALA A 69 21.96 13.38 27.28
N ALA A 70 21.98 12.09 27.62
CA ALA A 70 20.79 11.34 27.96
C ALA A 70 20.38 11.68 29.40
N LEU A 71 19.32 12.46 29.56
CA LEU A 71 18.58 12.54 30.82
C LEU A 71 17.94 11.17 31.08
N ARG A 72 18.34 10.56 32.20
CA ARG A 72 17.70 9.37 32.77
C ARG A 72 16.39 9.78 33.44
N LEU A 73 15.26 9.26 32.98
CA LEU A 73 14.05 9.19 33.78
C LEU A 73 13.81 7.74 34.20
N SER A 74 14.04 7.49 35.47
CA SER A 74 13.73 6.24 36.16
C SER A 74 12.22 6.11 36.31
N LEU A 75 11.62 5.04 35.78
CA LEU A 75 10.27 4.65 36.14
C LEU A 75 10.35 3.48 37.13
N ALA A 76 9.94 3.75 38.36
CA ALA A 76 9.91 2.78 39.44
C ALA A 76 8.77 1.78 39.24
N ALA A 77 9.07 0.51 39.47
CA ALA A 77 8.11 -0.58 39.60
C ALA A 77 7.28 -0.41 40.88
N LEU A 78 5.98 -0.64 40.80
CA LEU A 78 5.15 -0.94 41.96
C LEU A 78 4.49 -2.31 41.76
N VAL A 79 5.01 -3.28 42.50
CA VAL A 79 4.43 -4.60 42.74
C VAL A 79 3.40 -4.45 43.86
N LEU A 80 2.16 -4.88 43.64
CA LEU A 80 1.31 -5.35 44.73
C LEU A 80 0.92 -6.80 44.47
N ALA A 81 1.47 -7.68 45.30
CA ALA A 81 1.00 -9.03 45.52
C ALA A 81 0.00 -9.02 46.69
N GLY A 82 -1.09 -9.75 46.54
CA GLY A 82 -2.02 -10.10 47.63
C GLY A 82 -2.59 -11.47 47.35
N ALA A 83 -2.17 -12.46 48.11
CA ALA A 83 -2.49 -13.88 47.99
C ALA A 83 -3.52 -14.33 49.05
N ALA A 84 -4.37 -15.29 48.70
CA ALA A 84 -4.92 -16.37 49.55
C ALA A 84 -5.80 -17.28 48.64
N ALA A 85 -5.36 -18.50 48.28
CA ALA A 85 -5.60 -19.79 48.96
C ALA A 85 -7.08 -20.28 48.89
N CYS A 86 -7.48 -21.54 48.69
CA CYS A 86 -6.91 -22.84 48.31
C CYS A 86 -8.10 -23.80 48.04
N SER A 87 -7.90 -24.87 47.23
CA SER A 87 -8.63 -26.18 47.20
C SER A 87 -10.13 -26.18 46.81
N SER A 88 -10.73 -27.13 46.07
CA SER A 88 -10.33 -28.42 45.48
C SER A 88 -11.54 -29.01 44.71
N THR A 89 -11.26 -29.88 43.72
CA THR A 89 -12.08 -31.02 43.22
C THR A 89 -12.99 -30.80 41.99
N PRO A 90 -12.93 -31.70 40.97
CA PRO A 90 -13.65 -31.57 39.71
C PRO A 90 -15.06 -32.18 39.79
N ALA A 91 -15.98 -31.65 39.00
CA ALA A 91 -17.25 -32.30 38.71
C ALA A 91 -17.51 -32.26 37.20
N ASP A 92 -17.47 -33.45 36.60
CA ASP A 92 -18.14 -33.78 35.34
C ASP A 92 -19.60 -33.34 35.41
N GLY A 93 -20.07 -32.69 34.35
CA GLY A 93 -21.46 -32.26 34.25
C GLY A 93 -21.69 -31.48 32.97
N ALA A 94 -22.09 -32.22 31.93
CA ALA A 94 -22.45 -31.70 30.62
C ALA A 94 -23.38 -30.48 30.69
N HIS A 95 -22.94 -29.38 30.10
CA HIS A 95 -23.82 -28.35 29.59
C HIS A 95 -23.50 -28.11 28.12
N THR A 96 -24.37 -28.65 27.27
CA THR A 96 -24.59 -28.19 25.90
C THR A 96 -24.96 -26.70 25.98
N ALA A 97 -23.96 -25.84 25.84
CA ALA A 97 -24.16 -24.42 25.54
C ALA A 97 -23.87 -24.26 24.05
N HIS A 98 -24.92 -24.14 23.25
CA HIS A 98 -24.85 -23.49 21.95
C HIS A 98 -24.47 -22.03 22.19
N SER A 99 -23.16 -21.75 22.19
CA SER A 99 -22.67 -20.39 22.06
C SER A 99 -22.66 -20.04 20.58
N GLU A 100 -23.82 -19.62 20.09
CA GLU A 100 -23.92 -18.73 18.93
C GLU A 100 -23.23 -17.42 19.31
N HIS A 101 -21.93 -17.32 19.08
CA HIS A 101 -21.22 -16.04 18.99
C HIS A 101 -20.33 -16.09 17.75
N GLY A 102 -21.00 -16.17 16.59
CA GLY A 102 -20.45 -15.62 15.38
C GLY A 102 -20.35 -14.11 15.58
N SER A 103 -19.19 -13.64 16.05
CA SER A 103 -18.80 -12.24 15.91
C SER A 103 -18.53 -12.00 14.43
N SER A 104 -19.60 -11.95 13.64
CA SER A 104 -19.53 -11.43 12.28
C SER A 104 -19.04 -9.99 12.40
N ALA A 105 -17.88 -9.71 11.81
CA ALA A 105 -17.50 -8.33 11.53
C ALA A 105 -18.71 -7.61 10.90
N PRO A 106 -18.95 -6.33 11.22
CA PRO A 106 -20.05 -5.60 10.61
C PRO A 106 -19.85 -5.65 9.09
N ALA A 107 -20.86 -6.17 8.38
CA ALA A 107 -20.85 -6.18 6.93
C ALA A 107 -20.67 -4.73 6.46
N ALA A 108 -19.69 -4.49 5.59
CA ALA A 108 -19.50 -3.17 5.00
C ALA A 108 -20.83 -2.72 4.40
N GLU A 109 -21.28 -1.51 4.75
CA GLU A 109 -22.50 -0.94 4.20
C GLU A 109 -22.41 -0.90 2.67
N VAL A 110 -23.48 -1.29 1.98
CA VAL A 110 -23.49 -1.40 0.51
C VAL A 110 -24.51 -0.42 -0.05
N VAL A 111 -24.09 0.36 -1.06
CA VAL A 111 -24.97 1.27 -1.81
C VAL A 111 -24.94 0.86 -3.28
N ALA A 112 -26.11 0.65 -3.87
CA ALA A 112 -26.28 0.21 -5.27
C ALA A 112 -25.35 -0.96 -5.67
N GLY A 113 -25.18 -1.93 -4.77
CA GLY A 113 -24.40 -3.15 -5.02
C GLY A 113 -22.89 -3.02 -4.86
N ILE A 114 -22.36 -1.88 -4.40
CA ILE A 114 -20.93 -1.71 -4.09
C ILE A 114 -20.70 -1.32 -2.62
N PRO A 115 -19.62 -1.83 -1.97
CA PRO A 115 -19.37 -1.57 -0.56
C PRO A 115 -18.77 -0.18 -0.32
N ILE A 116 -19.26 0.51 0.71
CA ILE A 116 -18.62 1.74 1.19
C ILE A 116 -17.24 1.38 1.76
N LYS A 117 -16.21 2.08 1.26
CA LYS A 117 -14.83 1.89 1.66
C LYS A 117 -14.32 3.07 2.49
N PRO A 118 -13.33 2.85 3.39
CA PRO A 118 -12.76 3.93 4.21
C PRO A 118 -12.30 5.12 3.36
N GLY A 119 -12.73 6.32 3.73
CA GLY A 119 -12.39 7.57 3.03
C GLY A 119 -13.21 7.86 1.77
N PHE A 120 -14.26 7.09 1.49
CA PHE A 120 -15.17 7.32 0.36
C PHE A 120 -16.62 7.43 0.82
N ALA A 121 -17.39 8.20 0.06
CA ALA A 121 -18.84 8.22 0.12
C ALA A 121 -19.41 7.70 -1.21
N ILE A 122 -20.54 7.01 -1.13
CA ILE A 122 -21.27 6.51 -2.30
C ILE A 122 -22.65 7.15 -2.32
N ARG A 123 -23.09 7.61 -3.49
CA ARG A 123 -24.44 8.14 -3.73
C ARG A 123 -25.06 7.48 -4.94
N GLU A 124 -26.37 7.35 -4.94
CA GLU A 124 -27.10 6.94 -6.13
C GLU A 124 -27.40 8.20 -6.95
N GLY A 125 -26.99 8.20 -8.23
CA GLY A 125 -27.31 9.28 -9.16
C GLY A 125 -28.72 9.14 -9.73
N GLU A 126 -29.22 10.19 -10.36
CA GLU A 126 -30.54 10.22 -10.99
C GLU A 126 -30.71 9.12 -12.05
N SER A 127 -29.61 8.72 -12.67
CA SER A 127 -29.55 7.64 -13.66
C SER A 127 -29.45 6.22 -13.07
N GLY A 128 -29.48 6.07 -11.74
CA GLY A 128 -29.38 4.80 -11.01
C GLY A 128 -27.96 4.21 -10.93
N PHE A 129 -26.95 4.91 -11.45
CA PHE A 129 -25.56 4.50 -11.28
C PHE A 129 -25.00 4.96 -9.93
N PRO A 130 -24.23 4.13 -9.20
CA PRO A 130 -23.50 4.58 -8.04
C PRO A 130 -22.41 5.57 -8.42
N TRP A 131 -22.38 6.69 -7.73
CA TRP A 131 -21.32 7.69 -7.73
C TRP A 131 -20.41 7.49 -6.53
N VAL A 132 -19.11 7.57 -6.76
CA VAL A 132 -18.08 7.48 -5.72
C VAL A 132 -17.35 8.81 -5.58
N PHE A 133 -17.27 9.28 -4.34
CA PHE A 133 -16.59 10.52 -3.96
C PHE A 133 -15.59 10.25 -2.85
N PHE A 134 -14.56 11.10 -2.75
CA PHE A 134 -13.80 11.18 -1.49
C PHE A 134 -14.73 11.73 -0.40
N ALA A 135 -14.66 11.15 0.80
CA ALA A 135 -15.48 11.60 1.91
C ALA A 135 -15.11 13.05 2.30
N GLY A 136 -16.11 13.92 2.37
CA GLY A 136 -15.94 15.33 2.71
C GLY A 136 -15.37 16.21 1.58
N SER A 137 -15.35 15.72 0.34
CA SER A 137 -14.90 16.54 -0.79
C SER A 137 -15.96 17.56 -1.21
N ASP A 138 -15.52 18.65 -1.84
CA ASP A 138 -16.42 19.68 -2.34
C ASP A 138 -17.39 19.11 -3.40
N GLU A 139 -16.96 18.13 -4.19
CA GLU A 139 -17.80 17.45 -5.17
C GLU A 139 -18.91 16.62 -4.51
N LEU A 140 -18.61 15.95 -3.39
CA LEU A 140 -19.64 15.26 -2.61
C LEU A 140 -20.66 16.26 -2.07
N HIS A 141 -20.19 17.39 -1.54
CA HIS A 141 -21.06 18.44 -1.02
C HIS A 141 -21.94 19.07 -2.10
N ALA A 142 -21.39 19.31 -3.30
CA ALA A 142 -22.15 19.82 -4.45
C ALA A 142 -23.21 18.80 -4.90
N PHE A 143 -22.83 17.52 -5.00
CA PHE A 143 -23.77 16.45 -5.33
C PHE A 143 -24.91 16.36 -4.31
N ASP A 144 -24.59 16.39 -3.01
CA ASP A 144 -25.57 16.35 -1.92
C ASP A 144 -26.49 17.59 -1.92
N ALA A 145 -26.07 18.70 -2.53
CA ALA A 145 -26.89 19.90 -2.75
C ALA A 145 -27.79 19.80 -4.00
N GLY A 146 -27.76 18.69 -4.72
CA GLY A 146 -28.54 18.45 -5.95
C GLY A 146 -27.83 18.87 -7.24
N ASP A 147 -26.53 19.18 -7.18
CA ASP A 147 -25.71 19.48 -8.36
C ASP A 147 -24.98 18.21 -8.83
N GLU A 148 -25.73 17.27 -9.43
CA GLU A 148 -25.13 16.07 -10.04
C GLU A 148 -24.27 16.49 -11.26
N PRO A 149 -22.97 16.14 -11.30
CA PRO A 149 -22.09 16.56 -12.39
C PRO A 149 -22.56 16.03 -13.75
N GLY A 150 -22.73 16.94 -14.72
CA GLY A 150 -23.13 16.58 -16.08
C GLY A 150 -22.05 15.78 -16.83
N GLU A 151 -20.78 16.03 -16.55
CA GLU A 151 -19.65 15.26 -17.06
C GLU A 151 -19.20 14.20 -16.05
N ASN A 152 -19.00 12.98 -16.53
CA ASN A 152 -18.56 11.87 -15.70
C ASN A 152 -17.74 10.85 -16.49
N VAL A 153 -16.97 10.08 -15.74
CA VAL A 153 -16.37 8.84 -16.21
C VAL A 153 -17.09 7.66 -15.56
N THR A 154 -17.31 6.60 -16.34
CA THR A 154 -17.86 5.33 -15.83
C THR A 154 -16.79 4.25 -15.93
N VAL A 155 -16.54 3.55 -14.83
CA VAL A 155 -15.60 2.41 -14.77
C VAL A 155 -16.27 1.26 -14.02
N PHE A 156 -16.07 0.03 -14.50
CA PHE A 156 -16.60 -1.16 -13.83
C PHE A 156 -15.73 -1.57 -12.65
N VAL A 157 -16.32 -1.66 -11.46
CA VAL A 157 -15.70 -2.15 -10.22
C VAL A 157 -16.56 -3.29 -9.69
N GLY A 158 -16.00 -4.50 -9.59
CA GLY A 158 -16.75 -5.68 -9.15
C GLY A 158 -17.95 -6.02 -10.04
N GLY A 159 -17.91 -5.69 -11.33
CA GLY A 159 -19.02 -5.89 -12.27
C GLY A 159 -20.10 -4.81 -12.24
N VAL A 160 -20.01 -3.83 -11.34
CA VAL A 160 -20.93 -2.69 -11.25
C VAL A 160 -20.31 -1.47 -11.94
N GLY A 161 -21.07 -0.79 -12.79
CA GLY A 161 -20.65 0.47 -13.39
C GLY A 161 -20.68 1.59 -12.35
N VAL A 162 -19.53 2.18 -12.04
CA VAL A 162 -19.36 3.23 -11.04
C VAL A 162 -18.99 4.54 -11.70
N ARG A 163 -19.59 5.64 -11.24
CA ARG A 163 -19.35 7.00 -11.73
C ARG A 163 -18.53 7.85 -10.77
N SER A 164 -17.83 8.81 -11.35
CA SER A 164 -17.13 9.90 -10.69
C SER A 164 -16.88 10.98 -11.74
N THR A 165 -16.55 12.19 -11.31
CA THR A 165 -16.00 13.24 -12.19
C THR A 165 -14.62 12.85 -12.72
N GLU A 166 -13.83 12.19 -11.86
CA GLU A 166 -12.44 11.85 -12.15
C GLU A 166 -12.17 10.34 -12.08
N LYS A 167 -11.36 9.84 -13.04
CA LYS A 167 -10.95 8.42 -13.10
C LYS A 167 -10.02 8.05 -11.95
N SER A 168 -9.24 9.01 -11.45
CA SER A 168 -8.36 8.85 -10.30
C SER A 168 -9.13 8.50 -9.03
N THR A 169 -10.30 9.10 -8.80
CA THR A 169 -11.18 8.79 -7.67
C THR A 169 -11.65 7.34 -7.70
N ILE A 170 -12.12 6.86 -8.87
CA ILE A 170 -12.54 5.45 -9.00
C ILE A 170 -11.34 4.51 -8.84
N ARG A 171 -10.16 4.87 -9.36
CA ARG A 171 -8.93 4.10 -9.18
C ARG A 171 -8.53 4.01 -7.70
N ALA A 172 -8.61 5.11 -6.95
CA ALA A 172 -8.34 5.12 -5.52
C ALA A 172 -9.35 4.24 -4.76
N TYR A 173 -10.63 4.37 -5.08
CA TYR A 173 -11.68 3.53 -4.49
C TYR A 173 -11.46 2.04 -4.77
N ALA A 174 -11.13 1.67 -6.01
CA ALA A 174 -10.84 0.29 -6.38
C ALA A 174 -9.64 -0.27 -5.61
N ALA A 175 -8.58 0.53 -5.42
CA ALA A 175 -7.38 0.15 -4.69
C ALA A 175 -7.53 0.18 -3.15
N THR A 176 -8.53 0.86 -2.61
CA THR A 176 -8.77 0.93 -1.17
C THR A 176 -9.22 -0.44 -0.63
N ARG A 177 -8.68 -0.84 0.51
CA ARG A 177 -8.93 -2.14 1.17
C ARG A 177 -9.23 -1.92 2.64
N GLU A 178 -9.70 -2.97 3.31
CA GLU A 178 -9.85 -2.94 4.77
C GLU A 178 -8.53 -2.55 5.44
N GLY A 179 -8.56 -1.58 6.37
CA GLY A 179 -7.36 -1.08 7.05
C GLY A 179 -6.44 -0.17 6.22
N TYR A 180 -6.68 0.01 4.91
CA TYR A 180 -5.81 0.80 4.03
C TYR A 180 -6.58 1.75 3.11
N VAL A 181 -6.15 3.00 3.04
CA VAL A 181 -6.70 4.03 2.16
C VAL A 181 -5.75 4.25 0.99
N ALA A 182 -6.30 4.33 -0.21
CA ALA A 182 -5.55 4.69 -1.40
C ALA A 182 -5.74 6.16 -1.78
N ARG A 183 -4.68 6.79 -2.28
CA ARG A 183 -4.66 8.10 -2.93
C ARG A 183 -3.98 8.00 -4.29
N ILE A 184 -4.36 8.87 -5.22
CA ILE A 184 -3.69 8.99 -6.51
C ILE A 184 -2.95 10.31 -6.55
N ALA A 185 -1.66 10.27 -6.86
CA ALA A 185 -0.87 11.45 -7.19
C ALA A 185 0.06 11.12 -8.35
N GLY A 186 -0.04 11.94 -9.42
CA GLY A 186 0.47 11.59 -10.74
C GLY A 186 -0.02 10.21 -11.20
N ASP A 187 0.92 9.38 -11.62
CA ASP A 187 0.63 8.02 -12.10
C ASP A 187 0.56 6.97 -10.98
N PHE A 188 0.91 7.34 -9.75
CA PHE A 188 1.12 6.40 -8.65
C PHE A 188 -0.14 6.22 -7.81
N THR A 189 -0.37 4.98 -7.40
CA THR A 189 -1.33 4.66 -6.34
C THR A 189 -0.59 4.61 -5.03
N TRP A 190 -0.84 5.60 -4.18
CA TRP A 190 -0.30 5.68 -2.84
C TRP A 190 -1.20 4.93 -1.87
N ILE A 191 -0.61 4.13 -0.98
CA ILE A 191 -1.30 3.33 0.02
C ILE A 191 -0.85 3.76 1.41
N PHE A 192 -1.82 4.02 2.27
CA PHE A 192 -1.60 4.38 3.66
C PHE A 192 -2.46 3.52 4.58
N PRO A 193 -2.00 3.19 5.80
CA PRO A 193 -2.90 2.67 6.81
C PRO A 193 -4.00 3.70 7.09
N ALA A 194 -5.24 3.24 7.23
CA ALA A 194 -6.38 4.10 7.51
C ALA A 194 -6.16 4.85 8.83
N GLY A 195 -6.39 6.18 8.82
CA GLY A 195 -6.21 7.03 10.01
C GLY A 195 -4.75 7.26 10.43
N SER A 196 -3.76 6.87 9.62
CA SER A 196 -2.35 7.11 9.91
C SER A 196 -1.97 8.61 9.82
N ALA A 197 -0.91 8.98 10.56
CA ALA A 197 -0.32 10.31 10.47
C ALA A 197 0.22 10.60 9.05
N ASP A 198 0.72 9.58 8.36
CA ASP A 198 1.22 9.69 6.99
C ASP A 198 0.11 10.01 6.00
N LEU A 199 -1.07 9.37 6.13
CA LEU A 199 -2.24 9.73 5.34
C LEU A 199 -2.65 11.18 5.58
N ALA A 200 -2.69 11.59 6.85
CA ALA A 200 -3.05 12.97 7.22
C ALA A 200 -2.01 14.00 6.74
N ALA A 201 -0.72 13.63 6.69
CA ALA A 201 0.33 14.47 6.13
C ALA A 201 0.21 14.53 4.61
N PHE A 202 -0.04 13.40 3.94
CA PHE A 202 -0.26 13.37 2.49
C PHE A 202 -1.45 14.23 2.06
N ASP A 203 -2.58 14.11 2.77
CA ASP A 203 -3.79 14.88 2.45
C ASP A 203 -3.58 16.40 2.66
N ARG A 204 -2.64 16.80 3.53
CA ARG A 204 -2.31 18.21 3.80
C ARG A 204 -1.26 18.78 2.85
N ASP A 205 -0.18 18.02 2.66
CA ASP A 205 1.08 18.50 2.11
C ASP A 205 1.40 17.90 0.73
N GLY A 206 0.67 16.85 0.32
CA GLY A 206 0.86 16.14 -0.94
C GLY A 206 1.88 14.99 -0.86
N GLU A 207 2.53 14.68 -1.98
CA GLU A 207 3.48 13.55 -2.06
C GLU A 207 4.70 13.74 -1.14
N PRO A 208 5.03 12.78 -0.27
CA PRO A 208 6.22 12.85 0.56
C PRO A 208 7.49 12.67 -0.28
N ASN A 209 8.60 13.28 0.18
CA ASN A 209 9.91 13.13 -0.46
C ASN A 209 10.48 11.72 -0.32
N GLU A 210 10.21 11.05 0.80
CA GLU A 210 10.63 9.68 1.07
C GLU A 210 9.50 8.72 0.70
N GLN A 211 9.85 7.68 -0.07
CA GLN A 211 8.88 6.72 -0.56
C GLN A 211 9.50 5.33 -0.78
N ALA A 212 8.72 4.31 -0.47
CA ALA A 212 8.90 2.96 -0.96
C ALA A 212 8.05 2.75 -2.20
N THR A 213 8.54 1.94 -3.14
CA THR A 213 7.77 1.52 -4.33
C THR A 213 7.75 0.00 -4.41
N MET A 214 6.58 -0.57 -4.68
CA MET A 214 6.39 -2.00 -4.93
C MET A 214 5.47 -2.21 -6.12
N TYR A 215 5.78 -3.20 -6.95
CA TYR A 215 4.96 -3.51 -8.12
C TYR A 215 3.92 -4.58 -7.76
N LEU A 216 2.64 -4.23 -7.87
CA LEU A 216 1.51 -5.12 -7.61
C LEU A 216 0.67 -5.24 -8.87
N GLY A 217 0.47 -6.47 -9.36
CA GLY A 217 -0.24 -6.69 -10.63
C GLY A 217 0.37 -5.93 -11.81
N GLY A 218 1.70 -5.76 -11.81
CA GLY A 218 2.43 -5.01 -12.85
C GLY A 218 2.32 -3.48 -12.74
N LYS A 219 1.64 -2.94 -11.72
CA LYS A 219 1.48 -1.50 -11.52
C LYS A 219 2.33 -1.01 -10.34
N PRO A 220 2.92 0.19 -10.40
CA PRO A 220 3.68 0.73 -9.29
C PRO A 220 2.72 1.27 -8.20
N PHE A 221 2.91 0.77 -6.99
CA PHE A 221 2.28 1.29 -5.77
C PHE A 221 3.35 1.95 -4.90
N ARG A 222 2.96 3.02 -4.21
CA ARG A 222 3.83 3.79 -3.32
C ARG A 222 3.28 3.84 -1.91
N SER A 223 4.18 4.01 -0.95
CA SER A 223 3.87 4.35 0.43
C SER A 223 5.10 5.01 1.04
N THR A 224 4.96 5.61 2.21
CA THR A 224 6.11 6.07 3.03
C THR A 224 6.99 4.89 3.46
N HIS A 225 6.39 3.71 3.59
CA HIS A 225 7.00 2.53 4.20
C HIS A 225 6.79 1.26 3.35
N LEU A 226 7.84 0.45 3.14
CA LEU A 226 7.74 -0.77 2.33
C LEU A 226 6.88 -1.85 3.02
N GLU A 227 6.95 -1.91 4.35
CA GLU A 227 6.15 -2.78 5.20
C GLU A 227 4.65 -2.52 5.02
N THR A 228 4.23 -1.27 4.82
CA THR A 228 2.84 -0.91 4.50
C THR A 228 2.41 -1.57 3.19
N LEU A 229 3.24 -1.51 2.15
CA LEU A 229 2.93 -2.13 0.86
C LEU A 229 2.86 -3.66 0.97
N ARG A 230 3.75 -4.28 1.75
CA ARG A 230 3.75 -5.74 1.98
C ARG A 230 2.51 -6.20 2.75
N ALA A 231 2.09 -5.43 3.76
CA ALA A 231 0.89 -5.75 4.53
C ALA A 231 -0.39 -5.51 3.69
N TYR A 232 -0.44 -4.41 2.93
CA TYR A 232 -1.50 -4.13 1.96
C TYR A 232 -1.64 -5.26 0.92
N GLU A 233 -0.51 -5.76 0.39
CA GLU A 233 -0.52 -6.86 -0.58
C GLU A 233 -1.24 -8.09 -0.03
N GLN A 234 -1.05 -8.40 1.25
CA GLN A 234 -1.60 -9.57 1.94
C GLN A 234 -3.05 -9.37 2.42
N THR A 235 -3.57 -8.14 2.33
CA THR A 235 -4.91 -7.82 2.80
C THR A 235 -5.96 -8.39 1.83
N ALA A 236 -6.90 -9.17 2.38
CA ALA A 236 -8.05 -9.70 1.68
C ALA A 236 -9.25 -9.73 2.64
N THR A 237 -10.37 -9.12 2.23
CA THR A 237 -11.57 -9.06 3.07
C THR A 237 -12.06 -10.45 3.45
N GLY A 238 -12.34 -10.65 4.74
CA GLY A 238 -12.81 -11.93 5.28
C GLY A 238 -11.70 -12.97 5.51
N PHE A 239 -10.44 -12.58 5.37
CA PHE A 239 -9.29 -13.44 5.67
C PHE A 239 -8.33 -12.77 6.65
N VAL A 240 -7.64 -13.63 7.40
CA VAL A 240 -6.60 -13.25 8.33
C VAL A 240 -5.32 -13.96 7.93
N VAL A 241 -4.23 -13.20 7.82
CA VAL A 241 -2.91 -13.71 7.50
C VAL A 241 -2.05 -13.74 8.76
N ARG A 242 -1.33 -14.83 8.97
CA ARG A 242 -0.38 -15.03 10.08
C ARG A 242 0.96 -15.49 9.53
N GLU A 243 2.04 -15.09 10.18
CA GLU A 243 3.34 -15.73 9.95
C GLU A 243 3.46 -16.88 10.95
N GLY A 244 3.70 -18.09 10.45
CA GLY A 244 3.91 -19.27 11.28
C GLY A 244 5.35 -19.38 11.74
N GLU A 245 5.55 -20.05 12.88
CA GLU A 245 6.89 -20.41 13.37
C GLU A 245 7.62 -21.35 12.41
N ASP A 246 6.87 -22.06 11.56
CA ASP A 246 7.38 -22.88 10.46
C ASP A 246 7.95 -22.07 9.28
N GLY A 247 7.89 -20.73 9.36
CA GLY A 247 8.37 -19.81 8.33
C GLY A 247 7.43 -19.68 7.13
N PHE A 248 6.24 -20.27 7.19
CA PHE A 248 5.21 -20.11 6.17
C PHE A 248 4.21 -19.03 6.55
N THR A 249 3.64 -18.40 5.54
CA THR A 249 2.54 -17.45 5.74
C THR A 249 1.22 -18.20 5.65
N TRP A 250 0.49 -18.21 6.75
CA TRP A 250 -0.78 -18.90 6.91
C TRP A 250 -1.95 -17.97 6.64
N VAL A 251 -2.99 -18.51 6.00
CA VAL A 251 -4.21 -17.82 5.60
C VAL A 251 -5.39 -18.55 6.24
N PHE A 252 -6.21 -17.80 6.96
CA PHE A 252 -7.42 -18.30 7.60
C PHE A 252 -8.62 -17.45 7.21
N ARG A 253 -9.82 -18.04 7.26
CA ARG A 253 -11.04 -17.24 7.26
C ARG A 253 -11.13 -16.45 8.56
N ALA A 254 -11.58 -15.21 8.48
CA ALA A 254 -11.76 -14.38 9.67
C ALA A 254 -12.79 -15.03 10.61
N GLY A 255 -12.42 -15.19 11.89
CA GLY A 255 -13.27 -15.80 12.92
C GLY A 255 -13.40 -17.33 12.84
N SER A 256 -12.60 -18.01 12.01
CA SER A 256 -12.67 -19.47 11.89
C SER A 256 -12.07 -20.17 13.14
N PRO A 257 -12.53 -21.39 13.46
CA PRO A 257 -11.95 -22.17 14.55
C PRO A 257 -10.47 -22.52 14.30
N GLU A 258 -10.06 -22.67 13.04
CA GLU A 258 -8.66 -22.91 12.66
C GLU A 258 -7.78 -21.70 12.99
N LEU A 259 -8.28 -20.48 12.76
CA LEU A 259 -7.59 -19.27 13.19
C LEU A 259 -7.44 -19.23 14.71
N ALA A 260 -8.50 -19.56 15.45
CA ALA A 260 -8.46 -19.57 16.91
C ALA A 260 -7.49 -20.63 17.46
N ALA A 261 -7.45 -21.82 16.85
CA ALA A 261 -6.50 -22.87 17.20
C ALA A 261 -5.06 -22.44 16.90
N PHE A 262 -4.82 -21.85 15.72
CA PHE A 262 -3.50 -21.33 15.34
C PHE A 262 -3.02 -20.22 16.27
N ASP A 263 -3.88 -19.27 16.62
CA ASP A 263 -3.56 -18.21 17.59
C ASP A 263 -3.34 -18.80 19.01
N GLY A 264 -3.85 -20.00 19.29
CA GLY A 264 -3.57 -20.79 20.49
C GLY A 264 -2.26 -21.60 20.46
N GLY A 265 -1.53 -21.57 19.33
CA GLY A 265 -0.27 -22.29 19.13
C GLY A 265 -0.40 -23.62 18.38
N ASP A 266 -1.60 -24.01 17.95
CA ASP A 266 -1.82 -25.25 17.20
C ASP A 266 -1.67 -25.02 15.69
N VAL A 267 -0.65 -25.62 15.09
CA VAL A 267 -0.47 -25.59 13.63
C VAL A 267 -1.23 -26.76 12.99
N PRO A 268 -2.09 -26.52 11.98
CA PRO A 268 -2.81 -27.59 11.28
C PRO A 268 -1.86 -28.67 10.72
N ALA A 269 -2.06 -29.91 11.17
CA ALA A 269 -1.25 -31.05 10.72
C ALA A 269 -1.46 -31.35 9.22
N GLU A 270 -2.70 -31.23 8.76
CA GLU A 270 -3.04 -31.24 7.35
C GLU A 270 -3.11 -29.80 6.84
N ASN A 271 -2.44 -29.55 5.72
CA ASN A 271 -2.45 -28.24 5.08
C ASN A 271 -2.24 -28.37 3.58
N SER A 272 -2.73 -27.36 2.88
CA SER A 272 -2.47 -27.12 1.47
C SER A 272 -1.52 -25.95 1.33
N THR A 273 -0.73 -25.94 0.25
CA THR A 273 0.15 -24.82 -0.10
C THR A 273 -0.20 -24.31 -1.50
N LEU A 274 -0.33 -22.99 -1.65
CA LEU A 274 -0.54 -22.30 -2.91
C LEU A 274 0.47 -21.16 -3.05
N PHE A 275 1.12 -21.05 -4.21
CA PHE A 275 2.04 -19.94 -4.49
C PHE A 275 1.29 -18.80 -5.16
N ILE A 276 1.31 -17.62 -4.54
CA ILE A 276 0.70 -16.40 -5.06
C ILE A 276 1.80 -15.34 -5.17
N ASN A 277 2.02 -14.81 -6.38
CA ASN A 277 3.11 -13.87 -6.68
C ASN A 277 4.50 -14.37 -6.24
N GLY A 278 4.75 -15.68 -6.31
CA GLY A 278 6.02 -16.28 -5.90
C GLY A 278 6.20 -16.48 -4.38
N LYS A 279 5.25 -16.01 -3.55
CA LYS A 279 5.21 -16.30 -2.11
C LYS A 279 4.31 -17.51 -1.85
N GLY A 280 4.78 -18.45 -1.02
CA GLY A 280 4.00 -19.62 -0.61
C GLY A 280 3.04 -19.28 0.54
N TYR A 281 1.77 -19.62 0.38
CA TYR A 281 0.74 -19.47 1.39
C TYR A 281 0.19 -20.83 1.80
N ARG A 282 -0.06 -21.00 3.10
CA ARG A 282 -0.64 -22.22 3.68
C ARG A 282 -2.03 -21.98 4.25
N SER A 283 -2.87 -22.99 4.19
CA SER A 283 -4.15 -23.04 4.88
C SER A 283 -4.54 -24.49 5.13
N ALA A 284 -5.49 -24.74 6.04
CA ALA A 284 -6.03 -26.08 6.27
C ALA A 284 -6.62 -26.66 4.98
N GLU A 285 -7.34 -25.84 4.20
CA GLU A 285 -7.98 -26.24 2.96
C GLU A 285 -7.45 -25.47 1.75
N LEU A 286 -7.33 -26.15 0.59
CA LEU A 286 -6.93 -25.51 -0.66
C LEU A 286 -7.96 -24.48 -1.14
N ASP A 287 -9.24 -24.70 -0.88
CA ASP A 287 -10.31 -23.81 -1.33
C ASP A 287 -10.28 -22.46 -0.59
N ASP A 288 -9.78 -22.41 0.64
CA ASP A 288 -9.51 -21.16 1.33
C ASP A 288 -8.39 -20.36 0.66
N LEU A 289 -7.33 -21.02 0.20
CA LEU A 289 -6.26 -20.35 -0.55
C LEU A 289 -6.74 -19.79 -1.89
N ARG A 290 -7.62 -20.51 -2.58
CA ARG A 290 -8.23 -20.04 -3.84
C ARG A 290 -9.17 -18.85 -3.60
N ALA A 291 -10.00 -18.93 -2.56
CA ALA A 291 -10.88 -17.84 -2.21
C ALA A 291 -10.11 -16.61 -1.72
N TYR A 292 -9.02 -16.80 -0.98
CA TYR A 292 -8.10 -15.72 -0.61
C TYR A 292 -7.45 -15.08 -1.83
N GLN A 293 -6.96 -15.88 -2.79
CA GLN A 293 -6.41 -15.36 -4.03
C GLN A 293 -7.46 -14.55 -4.81
N ALA A 294 -8.71 -15.02 -4.87
CA ALA A 294 -9.80 -14.30 -5.51
C ALA A 294 -10.14 -12.99 -4.78
N ALA A 295 -10.16 -12.98 -3.45
CA ALA A 295 -10.47 -11.80 -2.64
C ALA A 295 -9.39 -10.69 -2.68
N ARG A 296 -8.18 -11.00 -3.16
CA ARG A 296 -7.08 -10.03 -3.31
C ARG A 296 -7.09 -9.26 -4.62
N ASN A 297 -7.84 -9.73 -5.62
CA ASN A 297 -7.88 -9.18 -6.98
C ASN A 297 -9.14 -8.34 -7.20
#